data_AF-A0A1V3JQ02-F1
#
_entry.id   AF-A0A1V3JQ02-F1
#
_cell.length_a   1.000
_cell.length_b   1.000
_cell.length_c   1.000
_cell.angle_alpha   90.00
_cell.angle_beta   90.00
_cell.angle_gamma   90.00
#
_symmetry.space_group_name_H-M   'P 1'
#
loop_
_entity.id
_entity.type
_entity.pdbx_description
1 polymer ?
#
loop_
_entity_poly.entity_id
_entity_poly.type
_entity_poly.pdbx_seq_one_letter_code
_entity_poly.pdbx_strand_id
1 'polypeptide(L)' 'MNNQNAICINIQMEQPYMTREEFAKKLDISPSMVDELRKEGVLKYYKRKNAQGKETKNGLVLIDLVAIAVRNAKNAFEP' A
#
# COMPACT_ATOMS: atom_id res chain seq x y z
N MET A 1 -18.26 -23.93 20.76
CA MET A 1 -17.36 -22.98 21.45
C MET A 1 -16.50 -22.31 20.37
N ASN A 2 -16.78 -21.04 20.03
CA ASN A 2 -15.96 -20.29 19.07
C ASN A 2 -14.80 -19.64 19.82
N ASN A 3 -13.67 -20.34 19.92
CA ASN A 3 -12.41 -19.70 20.32
C ASN A 3 -11.92 -18.85 19.14
N GLN A 4 -12.33 -17.58 19.10
CA GLN A 4 -11.69 -16.60 18.23
C GLN A 4 -10.35 -16.22 18.86
N ASN A 5 -9.27 -16.83 18.37
CA ASN A 5 -7.92 -16.37 18.70
C ASN A 5 -7.70 -15.02 18.03
N ALA A 6 -7.64 -13.95 18.83
CA ALA A 6 -7.28 -12.63 18.36
C ALA A 6 -5.75 -12.47 18.38
N ILE A 7 -5.16 -12.13 17.23
CA ILE A 7 -3.74 -11.76 17.13
C ILE A 7 -3.68 -10.24 16.96
N CYS A 8 -3.06 -9.57 17.92
CA CYS A 8 -2.81 -8.13 17.85
C CYS A 8 -1.42 -7.89 17.25
N ILE A 9 -1.35 -7.26 16.07
CA ILE A 9 -0.09 -6.91 15.41
C ILE A 9 0.08 -5.39 15.54
N ASN A 10 1.07 -4.96 16.31
CA ASN A 10 1.43 -3.55 16.40
C ASN A 10 2.42 -3.19 15.29
N ILE A 11 1.99 -2.32 14.36
CA ILE A 11 2.81 -1.89 13.22
C ILE A 11 3.24 -0.44 13.47
N GLN A 12 4.51 -0.23 13.77
CA GLN A 12 5.11 1.10 13.86
C GLN A 12 5.87 1.39 12.56
N MET A 13 5.50 2.48 11.88
CA MET A 13 6.13 2.91 10.64
C MET A 13 6.46 4.40 10.70
N GLU A 14 7.73 4.74 10.46
CA GLU A 14 8.19 6.15 10.41
C GLU A 14 7.57 6.92 9.25
N GLN A 15 7.36 6.26 8.10
CA GLN A 15 6.75 6.87 6.92
C GLN A 15 5.66 5.94 6.37
N PRO A 16 4.36 6.27 6.58
CA PRO A 16 3.25 5.40 6.17
C PRO A 16 3.00 5.37 4.66
N TYR A 17 3.66 6.28 3.93
CA TYR A 17 3.51 6.45 2.50
C TYR A 17 4.87 6.51 1.82
N MET A 18 4.98 5.96 0.63
CA MET A 18 6.11 6.23 -0.26
C MET A 18 5.65 6.45 -1.69
N THR A 19 6.46 7.15 -2.47
CA THR A 19 6.20 7.35 -3.89
C THR A 19 6.31 6.05 -4.68
N ARG A 20 5.71 6.03 -5.88
CA ARG A 20 5.85 4.91 -6.82
C ARG A 20 7.31 4.56 -7.08
N GLU A 21 8.15 5.57 -7.29
CA GLU A 21 9.57 5.43 -7.61
C GLU A 21 10.35 4.85 -6.43
N GLU A 22 10.10 5.33 -5.22
CA GLU A 22 10.74 4.80 -4.01
C GLU A 22 10.32 3.34 -3.77
N PHE A 23 9.03 3.03 -3.94
CA PHE A 23 8.50 1.67 -3.74
C PHE A 23 9.10 0.69 -4.76
N ALA A 24 9.15 1.09 -6.02
CA ALA A 24 9.80 0.33 -7.09
C ALA A 24 11.25 0.02 -6.75
N LYS A 25 12.01 1.03 -6.30
CA LYS A 25 13.41 0.87 -5.89
C LYS A 25 13.57 -0.06 -4.69
N LYS A 26 12.66 0.00 -3.71
CA LYS A 26 12.74 -0.82 -2.48
C LYS A 26 12.46 -2.30 -2.75
N LEU A 27 11.60 -2.60 -3.72
CA LEU A 27 11.26 -3.97 -4.11
C LEU A 27 12.10 -4.50 -5.27
N ASP A 28 13.03 -3.71 -5.80
CA ASP A 28 13.83 -4.02 -6.99
C ASP A 28 12.97 -4.41 -8.21
N ILE A 29 11.90 -3.64 -8.45
CA ILE A 29 10.99 -3.83 -9.59
C ILE A 29 10.90 -2.54 -10.41
N SER A 30 10.40 -2.65 -11.64
CA SER A 30 10.18 -1.48 -12.48
C SER A 30 9.00 -0.63 -11.96
N PRO A 31 9.04 0.71 -12.12
CA PRO A 31 7.90 1.55 -11.78
C PRO A 31 6.62 1.20 -12.55
N SER A 32 6.74 0.61 -13.74
CA SER A 32 5.59 0.11 -14.51
C SER A 32 4.93 -1.11 -13.86
N MET A 33 5.72 -2.03 -13.27
CA MET A 33 5.21 -3.16 -12.51
C MET A 33 4.40 -2.69 -11.29
N VAL A 34 4.83 -1.59 -10.65
CA VAL A 34 4.06 -0.97 -9.55
C VAL A 34 2.70 -0.45 -10.06
N ASP A 35 2.65 0.12 -11.26
CA ASP A 35 1.40 0.57 -11.87
C ASP A 35 0.47 -0.59 -12.26
N GLU A 36 1.01 -1.74 -12.65
CA GLU A 36 0.26 -2.98 -12.90
C GLU A 36 -0.35 -3.54 -11.62
N LEU A 37 0.47 -3.72 -10.58
CA LEU A 37 0.01 -4.16 -9.26
C LEU A 37 -1.07 -3.24 -8.68
N ARG A 38 -0.99 -1.94 -8.96
CA ARG A 38 -2.04 -0.98 -8.63
C ARG A 38 -3.33 -1.23 -9.39
N LYS A 39 -3.26 -1.45 -10.71
CA LYS A 39 -4.44 -1.73 -11.55
C LYS A 39 -5.13 -3.03 -11.17
N GLU A 40 -4.35 -4.04 -10.77
CA GLU A 40 -4.82 -5.32 -10.24
C GLU A 40 -5.46 -5.20 -8.84
N GLY A 41 -5.42 -4.02 -8.23
CA GLY A 41 -5.98 -3.77 -6.89
C GLY A 41 -5.10 -4.30 -5.76
N VAL A 42 -3.88 -4.75 -6.06
CA VAL A 42 -2.94 -5.31 -5.08
C VAL A 42 -2.39 -4.20 -4.17
N LEU A 43 -2.14 -3.02 -4.72
CA LEU A 43 -1.59 -1.89 -3.97
C LEU A 43 -2.69 -0.87 -3.64
N LYS A 44 -2.85 -0.57 -2.35
CA LYS A 44 -3.62 0.60 -1.92
C LYS A 44 -2.79 1.85 -2.13
N TYR A 45 -3.40 2.87 -2.71
CA TYR A 45 -2.71 4.09 -3.08
C TYR A 45 -3.60 5.32 -2.89
N TYR A 46 -2.94 6.45 -2.66
CA TYR A 46 -3.56 7.77 -2.70
C TYR A 46 -2.96 8.57 -3.86
N LYS A 47 -3.84 9.22 -4.63
CA LYS A 47 -3.40 10.24 -5.58
C LYS A 47 -3.20 11.53 -4.81
N ARG A 48 -1.99 12.09 -4.86
CA ARG A 48 -1.75 13.42 -4.32
C ARG A 48 -2.57 14.45 -5.10
N LYS A 49 -3.32 15.29 -4.38
CA LYS A 49 -4.03 16.45 -4.93
C LYS A 49 -3.05 17.61 -5.11
N ASN A 50 -3.23 18.42 -6.16
CA ASN A 50 -2.45 19.64 -6.33
C ASN A 50 -2.91 20.75 -5.36
N ALA A 51 -2.26 21.92 -5.39
CA ALA A 51 -2.62 23.07 -4.57
C ALA A 51 -4.07 23.55 -4.76
N GLN A 52 -4.73 23.19 -5.87
CA GLN A 52 -6.15 23.48 -6.14
C GLN A 52 -7.08 22.32 -5.75
N GLY A 53 -6.60 21.30 -5.04
CA GLY A 53 -7.40 20.15 -4.60
C GLY A 53 -7.81 19.18 -5.70
N LYS A 54 -7.32 19.35 -6.94
CA LYS A 54 -7.61 18.45 -8.07
C LYS A 54 -6.64 17.27 -8.07
N GLU A 55 -7.17 16.09 -8.38
CA GLU A 55 -6.34 14.94 -8.74
C GLU A 55 -5.58 15.26 -10.03
N THR A 56 -4.26 15.10 -10.03
CA THR A 56 -3.47 15.25 -11.23
C THR A 56 -3.31 13.90 -11.93
N LYS A 57 -3.35 13.88 -13.28
CA LYS A 57 -3.13 12.66 -14.08
C LYS A 57 -1.75 12.02 -13.82
N ASN A 58 -0.77 12.83 -13.40
CA ASN A 58 0.57 12.43 -12.99
C ASN A 58 0.76 12.52 -11.46
N GLY A 59 -0.33 12.50 -10.70
CA GLY A 59 -0.29 12.70 -9.25
C GLY A 59 0.60 11.67 -8.60
N LEU A 60 1.54 12.17 -7.79
CA LEU A 60 2.42 11.38 -6.94
C LEU A 60 1.58 10.26 -6.29
N VAL A 61 1.81 9.02 -6.72
CA VAL A 61 1.11 7.85 -6.19
C VAL A 61 1.78 7.52 -4.89
N LEU A 62 1.06 7.75 -3.80
CA LEU A 62 1.51 7.40 -2.46
C LEU A 62 0.99 6.00 -2.15
N ILE A 63 1.90 5.05 -2.01
CA ILE A 63 1.58 3.67 -1.69
C ILE A 63 1.42 3.55 -0.18
N ASP A 64 0.28 3.05 0.26
CA ASP A 64 -0.07 2.87 1.67
C ASP A 64 0.53 1.56 2.18
N LEU A 65 1.66 1.67 2.88
CA LEU A 65 2.41 0.53 3.35
C LEU A 65 1.69 -0.19 4.51
N VAL A 66 0.92 0.54 5.31
CA VAL A 66 0.14 -0.03 6.42
C VAL A 66 -0.99 -0.89 5.87
N ALA A 67 -1.70 -0.41 4.86
CA ALA A 67 -2.76 -1.18 4.23
C ALA A 67 -2.24 -2.47 3.58
N ILE A 68 -1.04 -2.45 2.99
CA ILE A 68 -0.39 -3.65 2.44
C ILE A 68 -0.06 -4.65 3.56
N ALA A 69 0.54 -4.18 4.65
CA ALA A 69 0.90 -5.03 5.79
C ALA A 69 -0.34 -5.67 6.43
N VAL A 70 -1.42 -4.89 6.65
CA VAL A 70 -2.69 -5.39 7.18
C VAL A 70 -3.32 -6.43 6.25
N ARG A 71 -3.32 -6.19 4.93
CA ARG A 71 -3.85 -7.17 3.97
C ARG A 71 -3.05 -8.47 3.99
N ASN A 72 -1.73 -8.39 3.92
CA ASN A 72 -0.89 -9.59 3.93
C ASN A 72 -1.03 -10.37 5.23
N ALA A 73 -1.14 -9.68 6.37
CA ALA A 73 -1.45 -10.33 7.64
C ALA A 73 -2.79 -11.06 7.58
N LYS A 74 -3.87 -10.43 7.09
CA LYS A 74 -5.17 -11.11 6.94
C LYS A 74 -5.08 -12.36 6.06
N ASN A 75 -4.47 -12.23 4.89
CA ASN A 75 -4.34 -13.34 3.94
C ASN A 75 -3.46 -14.49 4.47
N ALA A 76 -2.47 -14.21 5.32
CA ALA A 76 -1.63 -15.24 5.93
C ALA A 76 -2.38 -16.12 6.95
N PHE A 77 -3.55 -15.66 7.42
CA PHE A 77 -4.39 -16.36 8.39
C PHE A 77 -5.76 -16.78 7.82
N GLU A 78 -6.00 -16.56 6.52
CA GLU A 78 -7.14 -17.15 5.81
C GLU A 78 -6.71 -18.54 5.28
N PRO A 79 -7.45 -19.62 5.62
CA PRO A 79 -7.09 -21.00 5.27
C PRO A 79 -7.26 -21.36 3.79
#